data_AF-A0A1S7LIU9-F1
#
_entry.id   AF-A0A1S7LIU9-F1
#
_cell.length_a   1.000
_cell.length_b   1.000
_cell.length_c   1.000
_cell.angle_alpha   90.00
_cell.angle_beta   90.00
_cell.angle_gamma   90.00
#
_symmetry.space_group_name_H-M   'P 1'
#
loop_
_entity.id
_entity.type
_entity.pdbx_description
1 polymer ?
#
loop_
_entity_poly.entity_id
_entity_poly.type
_entity_poly.pdbx_seq_one_letter_code
_entity_poly.pdbx_strand_id
1 'polypeptide(L)'
;MPIQSTELRFYKAETVNDTSSNGGRISSNEVADGVKNNVWPDVPQAERLAGSTKYRKLFLKVANDEDLTLINPQIFIETPTPGDDRVLIFSGEQRDTQGELTGLERPYGAGTLDLDVSSGSGSLEVIVESAADEIFQNGDLIRISNQSSVDDATGHVEFLRLDTTSGVSWSGDKAALTLKAGVSLQNSYLANETRVASVIEAEDVEAKWDGWSGSTVAGTYDGVAPTTAPTTHSPILDAIGTIEQAWTITFSDANNFTCVGDTLGSIGSGAISAGDFSPNNADFDRPYFTLPTEGWGGTWAPGEMITFTTHPAAQPLWWKRVVPPGANSLSADKVVVAITGESA
;
A
#
# COMPACT_ATOMS: atom_id res chain seq x y z
N MET A 1 -0.38 2.16 22.30
CA MET A 1 1.08 1.92 22.11
C MET A 1 1.42 2.39 20.70
N PRO A 2 2.65 2.77 20.33
CA PRO A 2 2.92 3.14 18.95
C PRO A 2 3.06 1.89 18.07
N ILE A 3 2.67 2.02 16.80
CA ILE A 3 3.01 1.05 15.74
C ILE A 3 4.53 0.99 15.63
N GLN A 4 5.09 -0.23 15.67
CA GLN A 4 6.53 -0.45 15.53
C GLN A 4 6.92 -0.56 14.05
N SER A 5 8.15 -0.19 13.71
CA SER A 5 8.66 -0.35 12.33
C SER A 5 8.60 -1.79 11.84
N THR A 6 8.78 -2.77 12.75
CA THR A 6 8.67 -4.21 12.48
C THR A 6 7.25 -4.71 12.17
N GLU A 7 6.25 -3.88 12.42
CA GLU A 7 4.83 -4.16 12.11
C GLU A 7 4.44 -3.62 10.72
N LEU A 8 5.28 -2.78 10.11
CA LEU A 8 5.09 -2.27 8.75
C LEU A 8 5.79 -3.23 7.78
N ARG A 9 5.01 -4.03 7.04
CA ARG A 9 5.55 -5.13 6.24
C ARG A 9 5.01 -5.12 4.82
N PHE A 10 5.86 -5.46 3.86
CA PHE A 10 5.42 -5.68 2.49
C PHE A 10 4.94 -7.12 2.30
N TYR A 11 3.83 -7.29 1.61
CA TYR A 11 3.30 -8.58 1.17
C TYR A 11 3.17 -8.62 -0.34
N LYS A 12 3.35 -9.80 -0.93
CA LYS A 12 3.15 -10.01 -2.37
C LYS A 12 1.67 -10.03 -2.70
N ALA A 13 1.33 -9.60 -3.90
CA ALA A 13 0.03 -9.91 -4.48
C ALA A 13 -0.13 -11.43 -4.73
N GLU A 14 -1.38 -11.85 -4.89
CA GLU A 14 -1.79 -13.23 -5.19
C GLU A 14 -1.04 -13.80 -6.39
N THR A 15 -0.92 -13.02 -7.46
CA THR A 15 -0.21 -13.42 -8.67
C THR A 15 1.03 -12.56 -8.88
N VAL A 16 2.20 -13.20 -8.94
CA VAL A 16 3.48 -12.54 -9.24
C VAL A 16 4.06 -13.13 -10.51
N ASN A 17 3.91 -12.44 -11.63
CA ASN A 17 4.45 -12.86 -12.93
C ASN A 17 4.70 -11.66 -13.86
N ASP A 18 5.11 -11.92 -15.10
CA ASP A 18 5.38 -10.90 -16.12
C ASP A 18 4.28 -10.84 -17.20
N THR A 19 3.03 -11.12 -16.83
CA THR A 19 1.87 -11.13 -17.73
C THR A 19 0.78 -10.16 -17.26
N SER A 20 -0.30 -10.01 -18.02
CA SER A 20 -1.46 -9.17 -17.62
C SER A 20 -2.15 -9.65 -16.34
N SER A 21 -1.95 -10.90 -15.92
CA SER A 21 -2.53 -11.46 -14.69
C SER A 21 -1.76 -11.13 -13.41
N ASN A 22 -0.55 -10.56 -13.53
CA ASN A 22 0.24 -10.10 -12.38
C ASN A 22 -0.59 -9.13 -11.53
N GLY A 23 -0.44 -9.16 -10.21
CA GLY A 23 -1.27 -8.38 -9.29
C GLY A 23 -2.39 -9.20 -8.65
N GLY A 24 -3.57 -8.60 -8.49
CA GLY A 24 -4.68 -9.17 -7.73
C GLY A 24 -4.63 -8.78 -6.26
N ARG A 25 -5.29 -9.59 -5.41
CA ARG A 25 -5.43 -9.34 -3.96
C ARG A 25 -4.12 -9.53 -3.21
N ILE A 26 -4.05 -9.03 -1.98
CA ILE A 26 -2.95 -9.33 -1.06
C ILE A 26 -2.87 -10.85 -0.79
N SER A 27 -1.65 -11.40 -0.75
CA SER A 27 -1.40 -12.78 -0.29
C SER A 27 -0.81 -12.80 1.13
N SER A 28 -0.67 -13.98 1.72
CA SER A 28 0.05 -14.18 2.99
C SER A 28 1.58 -14.25 2.84
N ASN A 29 2.11 -14.09 1.61
CA ASN A 29 3.55 -14.15 1.38
C ASN A 29 4.24 -12.81 1.69
N GLU A 30 4.86 -12.72 2.85
CA GLU A 30 5.66 -11.57 3.26
C GLU A 30 6.92 -11.41 2.38
N VAL A 31 7.24 -10.16 2.05
CA VAL A 31 8.50 -9.74 1.43
C VAL A 31 9.48 -9.38 2.54
N ALA A 32 10.22 -10.37 3.03
CA ALA A 32 11.35 -10.13 3.93
C ALA A 32 12.39 -9.17 3.33
N ASP A 33 12.84 -8.21 4.15
CA ASP A 33 13.86 -7.22 3.79
C ASP A 33 15.24 -7.84 3.59
N GLY A 34 16.07 -7.23 2.73
CA GLY A 34 17.44 -7.63 2.45
C GLY A 34 17.58 -8.98 1.72
N VAL A 35 16.47 -9.62 1.33
CA VAL A 35 16.48 -10.91 0.63
C VAL A 35 16.56 -10.70 -0.88
N LYS A 36 17.67 -11.16 -1.48
CA LYS A 36 17.87 -11.13 -2.92
C LYS A 36 16.75 -11.88 -3.65
N ASN A 37 16.33 -11.33 -4.79
CA ASN A 37 15.32 -11.90 -5.68
C ASN A 37 13.91 -12.04 -5.08
N ASN A 38 13.64 -11.39 -3.95
CA ASN A 38 12.34 -11.54 -3.28
C ASN A 38 11.21 -10.79 -4.01
N VAL A 39 11.53 -9.63 -4.60
CA VAL A 39 10.60 -8.83 -5.43
C VAL A 39 10.94 -8.98 -6.92
N TRP A 40 12.20 -8.75 -7.27
CA TRP A 40 12.65 -8.70 -8.64
C TRP A 40 13.54 -9.90 -8.99
N PRO A 41 13.30 -10.60 -10.11
CA PRO A 41 14.24 -11.62 -10.56
C PRO A 41 15.55 -10.99 -11.06
N ASP A 42 16.62 -11.80 -11.05
CA ASP A 42 17.87 -11.48 -11.73
C ASP A 42 17.60 -11.09 -13.20
N VAL A 43 18.39 -10.16 -13.74
CA VAL A 43 18.26 -9.67 -15.11
C VAL A 43 19.30 -10.35 -16.01
N PRO A 44 18.91 -11.30 -16.89
CA PRO A 44 19.84 -11.98 -17.77
C PRO A 44 20.51 -11.01 -18.76
N GLN A 45 21.68 -11.39 -19.28
CA GLN A 45 22.41 -10.56 -20.26
C GLN A 45 21.56 -10.21 -21.49
N ALA A 46 20.77 -11.17 -22.01
CA ALA A 46 19.90 -10.92 -23.15
C ALA A 46 18.82 -9.86 -22.84
N GLU A 47 18.26 -9.89 -21.64
CA GLU A 47 17.28 -8.90 -21.17
C GLU A 47 17.93 -7.52 -21.02
N ARG A 48 19.15 -7.44 -20.46
CA ARG A 48 19.90 -6.18 -20.39
C ARG A 48 20.25 -5.60 -21.76
N LEU A 49 20.62 -6.45 -22.72
CA LEU A 49 20.92 -6.00 -24.09
C LEU A 49 19.69 -5.46 -24.81
N ALA A 50 18.52 -6.09 -24.61
CA ALA A 50 17.27 -5.67 -25.24
C ALA A 50 16.57 -4.52 -24.51
N GLY A 51 16.80 -4.39 -23.20
CA GLY A 51 15.96 -3.61 -22.29
C GLY A 51 14.70 -4.37 -21.90
N SER A 52 14.11 -4.00 -20.76
CA SER A 52 12.85 -4.58 -20.29
C SER A 52 12.12 -3.67 -19.29
N THR A 53 10.82 -3.88 -19.18
CA THR A 53 9.99 -3.28 -18.11
C THR A 53 9.24 -4.41 -17.42
N LYS A 54 9.33 -4.47 -16.08
CA LYS A 54 8.58 -5.43 -15.27
C LYS A 54 7.81 -4.71 -14.18
N TYR A 55 6.69 -5.30 -13.78
CA TYR A 55 5.83 -4.76 -12.74
C TYR A 55 5.71 -5.75 -11.59
N ARG A 56 5.63 -5.27 -10.36
CA ARG A 56 5.31 -6.07 -9.17
C ARG A 56 4.30 -5.32 -8.34
N LYS A 57 3.21 -5.98 -7.98
CA LYS A 57 2.25 -5.42 -7.01
C LYS A 57 2.61 -5.94 -5.63
N LEU A 58 2.84 -5.01 -4.72
CA LEU A 58 3.08 -5.28 -3.31
C LEU A 58 2.05 -4.53 -2.47
N PHE A 59 1.84 -4.99 -1.25
CA PHE A 59 0.95 -4.38 -0.29
C PHE A 59 1.76 -3.99 0.92
N LEU A 60 1.74 -2.71 1.27
CA LEU A 60 2.28 -2.26 2.53
C LEU A 60 1.22 -2.47 3.60
N LYS A 61 1.43 -3.46 4.48
CA LYS A 61 0.49 -3.87 5.52
C LYS A 61 0.94 -3.35 6.89
N VAL A 62 -0.03 -2.86 7.67
CA VAL A 62 0.11 -2.54 9.09
C VAL A 62 -0.30 -3.79 9.88
N ALA A 63 0.67 -4.61 10.26
CA ALA A 63 0.47 -5.84 11.02
C ALA A 63 0.61 -5.58 12.53
N ASN A 64 -0.25 -4.71 13.07
CA ASN A 64 -0.24 -4.30 14.46
C ASN A 64 -1.22 -5.16 15.29
N ASP A 65 -0.77 -5.67 16.43
CA ASP A 65 -1.57 -6.58 17.28
C ASP A 65 -2.74 -5.88 18.02
N GLU A 66 -2.73 -4.55 18.08
CA GLU A 66 -3.73 -3.71 18.76
C GLU A 66 -4.66 -3.00 17.75
N ASP A 67 -4.62 -3.41 16.48
CA ASP A 67 -5.46 -2.90 15.40
C ASP A 67 -5.38 -1.37 15.20
N LEU A 68 -4.20 -0.79 15.48
CA LEU A 68 -4.01 0.66 15.34
C LEU A 68 -3.97 1.09 13.88
N THR A 69 -4.63 2.22 13.61
CA THR A 69 -4.60 2.90 12.31
C THR A 69 -3.27 3.63 12.11
N LEU A 70 -2.68 3.46 10.93
CA LEU A 70 -1.55 4.29 10.49
C LEU A 70 -2.11 5.54 9.79
N ILE A 71 -1.94 6.69 10.43
CA ILE A 71 -2.48 7.99 10.02
C ILE A 71 -1.47 8.75 9.15
N ASN A 72 -1.97 9.45 8.12
CA ASN A 72 -1.19 10.26 7.19
C ASN A 72 0.06 9.55 6.61
N PRO A 73 -0.08 8.31 6.09
CA PRO A 73 1.06 7.58 5.55
C PRO A 73 1.67 8.27 4.33
N GLN A 74 2.99 8.38 4.35
CA GLN A 74 3.82 8.96 3.30
C GLN A 74 4.80 7.91 2.80
N ILE A 75 4.68 7.52 1.53
CA ILE A 75 5.45 6.44 0.91
C ILE A 75 6.36 7.03 -0.17
N PHE A 76 7.64 6.62 -0.17
CA PHE A 76 8.63 7.18 -1.10
C PHE A 76 9.79 6.19 -1.34
N ILE A 77 10.51 6.41 -2.44
CA ILE A 77 11.77 5.70 -2.69
C ILE A 77 12.88 6.43 -1.92
N GLU A 78 13.42 5.81 -0.88
CA GLU A 78 14.53 6.37 -0.10
C GLU A 78 15.84 6.35 -0.89
N THR A 79 16.11 5.22 -1.54
CA THR A 79 17.36 4.98 -2.26
C THR A 79 17.01 4.40 -3.63
N PRO A 80 17.25 5.13 -4.73
CA PRO A 80 17.11 4.58 -6.07
C PRO A 80 18.16 3.49 -6.31
N THR A 81 17.98 2.73 -7.38
CA THR A 81 18.90 1.67 -7.78
C THR A 81 20.30 2.24 -8.09
N PRO A 82 21.38 1.62 -7.58
CA PRO A 82 22.74 2.00 -7.99
C PRO A 82 23.13 1.49 -9.39
N GLY A 83 22.31 0.62 -9.99
CA GLY A 83 22.47 0.13 -11.36
C GLY A 83 22.05 1.13 -12.43
N ASP A 84 22.04 0.66 -13.68
CA ASP A 84 21.50 1.43 -14.81
C ASP A 84 19.97 1.27 -14.95
N ASP A 85 19.39 0.28 -14.26
CA ASP A 85 17.96 0.15 -14.14
C ASP A 85 17.42 1.13 -13.10
N ARG A 86 16.10 1.36 -13.16
CA ARG A 86 15.39 2.25 -12.25
C ARG A 86 14.09 1.65 -11.79
N VAL A 87 13.67 2.02 -10.59
CA VAL A 87 12.41 1.59 -9.98
C VAL A 87 11.54 2.80 -9.70
N LEU A 88 10.26 2.68 -10.06
CA LEU A 88 9.20 3.64 -9.81
C LEU A 88 8.11 2.96 -8.99
N ILE A 89 7.38 3.72 -8.19
CA ILE A 89 6.21 3.24 -7.44
C ILE A 89 4.97 4.06 -7.77
N PHE A 90 3.78 3.48 -7.71
CA PHE A 90 2.52 4.20 -7.83
C PHE A 90 1.41 3.45 -7.09
N SER A 91 0.36 4.15 -6.69
CA SER A 91 -0.78 3.56 -5.99
C SER A 91 -1.52 2.55 -6.88
N GLY A 92 -1.92 1.43 -6.29
CA GLY A 92 -2.83 0.47 -6.92
C GLY A 92 -4.13 0.34 -6.13
N GLU A 93 -5.02 -0.54 -6.61
CA GLU A 93 -6.27 -0.89 -5.95
C GLU A 93 -6.15 -2.21 -5.19
N GLN A 94 -7.13 -2.58 -4.36
CA GLN A 94 -7.05 -3.87 -3.63
C GLN A 94 -7.05 -5.08 -4.57
N ARG A 95 -7.65 -4.97 -5.76
CA ARG A 95 -7.90 -6.11 -6.67
C ARG A 95 -7.28 -5.99 -8.06
N ASP A 96 -6.78 -4.83 -8.43
CA ASP A 96 -6.30 -4.58 -9.80
C ASP A 96 -5.11 -5.46 -10.17
N THR A 97 -5.04 -5.76 -11.46
CA THR A 97 -4.02 -6.54 -12.13
C THR A 97 -3.27 -5.67 -13.14
N GLN A 98 -2.10 -6.14 -13.58
CA GLN A 98 -1.27 -5.41 -14.54
C GLN A 98 -2.01 -5.17 -15.87
N GLY A 99 -2.95 -6.03 -16.24
CA GLY A 99 -3.78 -5.87 -17.44
C GLY A 99 -4.78 -4.71 -17.36
N GLU A 100 -5.05 -4.18 -16.17
CA GLU A 100 -5.96 -3.05 -15.94
C GLU A 100 -5.22 -1.72 -15.86
N LEU A 101 -3.88 -1.73 -15.85
CA LEU A 101 -3.08 -0.53 -15.92
C LEU A 101 -3.25 0.16 -17.28
N THR A 102 -3.44 1.47 -17.22
CA THR A 102 -3.72 2.35 -18.37
C THR A 102 -2.47 3.00 -18.94
N GLY A 103 -1.37 3.01 -18.18
CA GLY A 103 -0.17 3.77 -18.50
C GLY A 103 -0.26 5.25 -18.12
N LEU A 104 -1.36 5.67 -17.50
CA LEU A 104 -1.57 7.02 -16.98
C LEU A 104 -1.38 7.09 -15.46
N GLU A 105 -0.97 5.98 -14.83
CA GLU A 105 -0.72 5.94 -13.40
C GLU A 105 0.42 6.90 -13.06
N ARG A 106 0.23 7.70 -12.01
CA ARG A 106 1.19 8.69 -11.52
C ARG A 106 2.41 7.99 -10.92
N PRO A 107 3.60 8.01 -11.57
CA PRO A 107 4.77 7.33 -11.04
C PRO A 107 5.50 8.22 -10.01
N TYR A 108 6.01 7.64 -8.95
CA TYR A 108 6.82 8.29 -7.93
C TYR A 108 8.20 7.65 -7.91
N GLY A 109 9.21 8.44 -7.57
CA GLY A 109 10.59 8.02 -7.63
C GLY A 109 11.52 8.94 -6.86
N ALA A 110 12.82 8.76 -7.07
CA ALA A 110 13.84 9.57 -6.43
C ALA A 110 14.91 10.03 -7.41
N GLY A 111 15.62 11.07 -7.02
CA GLY A 111 16.81 11.59 -7.67
C GLY A 111 17.82 12.09 -6.66
N THR A 112 18.93 12.62 -7.16
CA THR A 112 19.99 13.22 -6.34
C THR A 112 20.03 14.71 -6.56
N LEU A 113 20.30 15.46 -5.50
CA LEU A 113 20.48 16.90 -5.59
C LEU A 113 21.63 17.24 -6.56
N ASP A 114 21.42 18.16 -7.51
CA ASP A 114 22.40 18.52 -8.56
C ASP A 114 23.51 19.43 -8.02
N LEU A 115 23.14 20.37 -7.13
CA LEU A 115 24.03 21.38 -6.56
C LEU A 115 23.70 21.59 -5.08
N ASP A 116 24.72 21.94 -4.30
CA ASP A 116 24.54 22.28 -2.87
C ASP A 116 23.48 23.37 -2.72
N VAL A 117 22.57 23.18 -1.76
CA VAL A 117 21.49 24.11 -1.47
C VAL A 117 21.58 24.55 -0.01
N SER A 118 21.38 25.84 0.22
CA SER A 118 21.43 26.42 1.57
C SER A 118 20.05 26.47 2.21
N SER A 119 20.02 26.43 3.55
CA SER A 119 18.82 26.78 4.32
C SER A 119 18.27 28.14 3.88
N GLY A 120 16.95 28.27 3.80
CA GLY A 120 16.23 29.44 3.31
C GLY A 120 15.99 29.43 1.80
N SER A 121 16.55 28.48 1.04
CA SER A 121 16.25 28.36 -0.39
C SER A 121 14.79 27.93 -0.61
N GLY A 122 14.13 28.59 -1.56
CA GLY A 122 12.78 28.26 -2.03
C GLY A 122 12.78 27.36 -3.27
N SER A 123 13.95 26.92 -3.73
CA SER A 123 14.07 26.01 -4.87
C SER A 123 15.31 25.13 -4.76
N LEU A 124 15.30 24.02 -5.50
CA LEU A 124 16.42 23.10 -5.63
C LEU A 124 16.40 22.44 -7.01
N GLU A 125 17.54 21.92 -7.45
CA GLU A 125 17.67 21.19 -8.71
C GLU A 125 18.01 19.72 -8.42
N VAL A 126 17.31 18.80 -9.08
CA VAL A 126 17.43 17.36 -8.85
C VAL A 126 17.74 16.67 -10.16
N ILE A 127 18.79 15.86 -10.17
CA ILE A 127 19.09 14.92 -11.25
C ILE A 127 18.26 13.66 -11.02
N VAL A 128 17.51 13.23 -12.03
CA VAL A 128 16.73 12.00 -11.99
C VAL A 128 17.27 10.98 -13.00
N GLU A 129 16.86 9.71 -12.87
CA GLU A 129 17.28 8.66 -13.80
C GLU A 129 16.64 8.81 -15.19
N SER A 130 15.43 9.38 -15.27
CA SER A 130 14.81 9.79 -16.54
C SER A 130 13.70 10.83 -16.33
N ALA A 131 13.78 11.96 -17.02
CA ALA A 131 12.71 12.96 -17.02
C ALA A 131 11.41 12.46 -17.69
N ALA A 132 11.50 11.43 -18.54
CA ALA A 132 10.33 10.86 -19.21
C ALA A 132 9.37 10.15 -18.25
N ASP A 133 9.81 9.79 -17.05
CA ASP A 133 8.93 9.25 -16.03
C ASP A 133 8.19 10.35 -15.26
N GLU A 134 8.59 11.61 -15.39
CA GLU A 134 7.95 12.76 -14.73
C GLU A 134 7.72 12.53 -13.21
N ILE A 135 8.72 11.97 -12.51
CA ILE A 135 8.57 11.56 -11.10
C ILE A 135 8.24 12.70 -10.15
N PHE A 136 8.46 13.95 -10.53
CA PHE A 136 7.99 15.14 -9.81
C PHE A 136 6.92 15.86 -10.64
N GLN A 137 5.84 16.28 -9.99
CA GLN A 137 4.77 17.08 -10.56
C GLN A 137 4.45 18.30 -9.67
N ASN A 138 3.81 19.29 -10.28
CA ASN A 138 3.39 20.50 -9.57
C ASN A 138 2.46 20.15 -8.40
N GLY A 139 2.73 20.72 -7.23
CA GLY A 139 1.96 20.46 -6.02
C GLY A 139 2.32 19.17 -5.27
N ASP A 140 3.32 18.41 -5.72
CA ASP A 140 3.77 17.24 -4.98
C ASP A 140 4.33 17.61 -3.60
N LEU A 141 4.11 16.72 -2.64
CA LEU A 141 4.98 16.62 -1.48
C LEU A 141 6.28 15.95 -1.91
N ILE A 142 7.41 16.56 -1.59
CA ILE A 142 8.74 15.97 -1.77
C ILE A 142 9.37 15.70 -0.42
N ARG A 143 10.20 14.66 -0.36
CA ARG A 143 11.12 14.40 0.73
C ARG A 143 12.53 14.73 0.26
N ILE A 144 13.26 15.54 1.02
CA ILE A 144 14.70 15.74 0.85
C ILE A 144 15.41 15.19 2.09
N SER A 145 16.48 14.42 1.89
CA SER A 145 17.22 13.83 3.02
C SER A 145 18.69 13.59 2.70
N ASN A 146 19.55 13.90 3.68
CA ASN A 146 20.95 13.48 3.70
C ASN A 146 21.24 12.36 4.73
N GLN A 147 20.21 11.77 5.33
CA GLN A 147 20.35 10.58 6.18
C GLN A 147 20.94 9.41 5.38
N SER A 148 21.70 8.52 6.04
CA SER A 148 22.30 7.35 5.38
C SER A 148 21.32 6.18 5.21
N SER A 149 20.25 6.17 6.00
CA SER A 149 19.11 5.26 5.92
C SER A 149 17.85 5.95 6.44
N VAL A 150 16.67 5.37 6.18
CA VAL A 150 15.36 5.90 6.58
C VAL A 150 15.31 6.30 8.07
N ASP A 151 15.86 5.45 8.95
CA ASP A 151 15.82 5.63 10.40
C ASP A 151 17.12 6.17 11.00
N ASP A 152 18.01 6.76 10.18
CA ASP A 152 19.27 7.30 10.69
C ASP A 152 19.01 8.49 11.62
N ALA A 153 19.49 8.40 12.86
CA ALA A 153 19.38 9.48 13.84
C ALA A 153 20.25 10.70 13.48
N THR A 154 21.14 10.57 12.51
CA THR A 154 22.04 11.61 12.02
C THR A 154 21.68 12.05 10.61
N GLY A 155 21.91 13.33 10.32
CA GLY A 155 21.43 13.98 9.10
C GLY A 155 20.10 14.71 9.32
N HIS A 156 19.55 15.18 8.21
CA HIS A 156 18.36 15.99 8.13
C HIS A 156 17.41 15.38 7.11
N VAL A 157 16.12 15.48 7.41
CA VAL A 157 15.02 15.11 6.54
C VAL A 157 13.97 16.21 6.60
N GLU A 158 13.44 16.59 5.45
CA GLU A 158 12.36 17.55 5.34
C GLU A 158 11.32 17.10 4.32
N PHE A 159 10.05 17.34 4.64
CA PHE A 159 8.92 17.14 3.74
C PHE A 159 8.37 18.50 3.35
N LEU A 160 8.44 18.83 2.06
CA LEU A 160 8.16 20.17 1.55
C LEU A 160 7.24 20.09 0.33
N ARG A 161 6.31 21.03 0.24
CA ARG A 161 5.32 21.08 -0.84
C ARG A 161 5.86 21.92 -2.00
N LEU A 162 5.76 21.39 -3.22
CA LEU A 162 6.04 22.15 -4.44
C LEU A 162 4.92 23.13 -4.78
N ASP A 163 5.22 24.17 -5.54
CA ASP A 163 4.20 25.08 -6.07
C ASP A 163 3.22 24.33 -6.98
N THR A 164 1.92 24.65 -6.88
CA THR A 164 0.85 23.91 -7.57
C THR A 164 0.77 24.20 -9.06
N THR A 165 1.47 25.23 -9.55
CA THR A 165 1.39 25.67 -10.97
C THR A 165 2.76 25.67 -11.65
N SER A 166 3.81 25.93 -10.89
CA SER A 166 5.18 26.14 -11.36
C SER A 166 6.21 25.40 -10.51
N GLY A 167 5.76 24.36 -9.80
CA GLY A 167 6.58 23.57 -8.89
C GLY A 167 7.67 22.77 -9.59
N VAL A 168 7.51 22.43 -10.87
CA VAL A 168 8.46 21.60 -11.62
C VAL A 168 8.69 22.19 -13.01
N SER A 169 9.96 22.24 -13.41
CA SER A 169 10.36 22.43 -14.81
C SER A 169 11.55 21.52 -15.14
N TRP A 170 11.60 21.05 -16.39
CA TRP A 170 12.57 20.04 -16.82
C TRP A 170 13.58 20.59 -17.82
N SER A 171 14.84 20.19 -17.67
CA SER A 171 15.93 20.46 -18.60
C SER A 171 16.79 19.20 -18.76
N GLY A 172 16.49 18.40 -19.79
CA GLY A 172 16.99 17.02 -19.86
C GLY A 172 16.50 16.23 -18.64
N ASP A 173 17.36 15.41 -18.06
CA ASP A 173 17.07 14.63 -16.84
C ASP A 173 17.27 15.42 -15.53
N LYS A 174 17.18 16.76 -15.60
CA LYS A 174 17.20 17.64 -14.43
C LYS A 174 15.83 18.27 -14.20
N ALA A 175 15.32 18.13 -12.98
CA ALA A 175 14.14 18.83 -12.49
C ALA A 175 14.55 20.06 -11.66
N ALA A 176 14.16 21.24 -12.08
CA ALA A 176 14.16 22.41 -11.22
C ALA A 176 12.85 22.44 -10.42
N LEU A 177 12.96 22.28 -9.10
CA LEU A 177 11.83 22.20 -8.18
C LEU A 177 11.67 23.55 -7.45
N THR A 178 10.50 24.15 -7.58
CA THR A 178 10.13 25.38 -6.87
C THR A 178 9.18 25.04 -5.73
N LEU A 179 9.58 25.37 -4.50
CA LEU A 179 8.77 25.18 -3.31
C LEU A 179 7.58 26.15 -3.33
N LYS A 180 6.47 25.74 -2.72
CA LYS A 180 5.29 26.58 -2.54
C LYS A 180 5.66 27.92 -1.90
N ALA A 181 5.03 29.01 -2.32
CA ALA A 181 5.29 30.34 -1.77
C ALA A 181 5.25 30.36 -0.23
N GLY A 182 6.31 30.88 0.39
CA GLY A 182 6.48 30.92 1.85
C GLY A 182 7.09 29.67 2.47
N VAL A 183 7.30 28.60 1.70
CA VAL A 183 8.04 27.40 2.11
C VAL A 183 9.51 27.55 1.68
N SER A 184 10.43 27.19 2.56
CA SER A 184 11.87 27.17 2.29
C SER A 184 12.54 26.06 3.07
N LEU A 185 13.69 25.59 2.58
CA LEU A 185 14.50 24.60 3.28
C LEU A 185 14.93 25.11 4.66
N GLN A 186 14.80 24.30 5.68
CA GLN A 186 15.26 24.60 7.04
C GLN A 186 16.74 24.25 7.22
N ASN A 187 17.24 23.26 6.48
CA ASN A 187 18.63 22.82 6.52
C ASN A 187 19.35 23.08 5.20
N SER A 188 20.68 23.01 5.25
CA SER A 188 21.52 23.00 4.05
C SER A 188 21.86 21.57 3.66
N TYR A 189 21.93 21.29 2.36
CA TYR A 189 22.16 19.97 1.81
C TYR A 189 23.28 20.00 0.77
N LEU A 190 24.15 18.99 0.80
CA LEU A 190 25.23 18.80 -0.17
C LEU A 190 24.78 17.86 -1.28
N ALA A 191 25.12 18.17 -2.54
CA ALA A 191 24.64 17.47 -3.73
C ALA A 191 24.81 15.94 -3.67
N ASN A 192 26.05 15.48 -3.46
CA ASN A 192 26.42 14.06 -3.53
C ASN A 192 25.93 13.21 -2.34
N GLU A 193 25.41 13.87 -1.31
CA GLU A 193 24.98 13.23 -0.07
C GLU A 193 23.48 13.41 0.14
N THR A 194 22.72 13.89 -0.85
CA THR A 194 21.30 14.21 -0.67
C THR A 194 20.42 13.56 -1.74
N ARG A 195 19.40 12.85 -1.26
CA ARG A 195 18.33 12.31 -2.11
C ARG A 195 17.10 13.17 -2.02
N VAL A 196 16.38 13.27 -3.13
CA VAL A 196 15.08 13.93 -3.20
C VAL A 196 14.09 12.97 -3.83
N ALA A 197 12.98 12.71 -3.16
CA ALA A 197 11.95 11.79 -3.62
C ALA A 197 10.59 12.49 -3.70
N SER A 198 9.78 12.12 -4.68
CA SER A 198 8.35 12.43 -4.66
C SER A 198 7.63 11.47 -3.71
N VAL A 199 6.61 11.98 -3.02
CA VAL A 199 5.94 11.26 -1.93
C VAL A 199 4.50 10.94 -2.33
N ILE A 200 4.13 9.68 -2.19
CA ILE A 200 2.73 9.25 -2.20
C ILE A 200 2.13 9.60 -0.83
N GLU A 201 1.11 10.44 -0.83
CA GLU A 201 0.27 10.72 0.34
C GLU A 201 -0.92 9.75 0.30
N ALA A 202 -0.80 8.64 1.03
CA ALA A 202 -1.86 7.64 1.09
C ALA A 202 -2.90 8.03 2.16
N GLU A 203 -4.11 7.50 2.02
CA GLU A 203 -5.13 7.59 3.07
C GLU A 203 -4.73 6.76 4.29
N ASP A 204 -5.40 6.99 5.42
CA ASP A 204 -5.20 6.21 6.63
C ASP A 204 -5.36 4.70 6.37
N VAL A 205 -4.35 3.94 6.82
CA VAL A 205 -4.26 2.49 6.61
C VAL A 205 -4.74 1.78 7.87
N GLU A 206 -5.90 1.13 7.74
CA GLU A 206 -6.57 0.33 8.74
C GLU A 206 -7.42 -0.74 8.05
N ALA A 207 -7.79 -1.79 8.79
CA ALA A 207 -8.75 -2.76 8.28
C ALA A 207 -10.13 -2.11 8.21
N LYS A 208 -10.83 -2.27 7.08
CA LYS A 208 -12.14 -1.65 6.84
C LYS A 208 -13.14 -2.69 6.37
N TRP A 209 -14.42 -2.42 6.55
CA TRP A 209 -15.49 -3.18 5.92
C TRP A 209 -16.49 -2.23 5.29
N ASP A 210 -17.11 -2.70 4.21
CA ASP A 210 -18.16 -1.96 3.52
C ASP A 210 -19.19 -2.91 2.87
N GLY A 211 -20.07 -2.36 2.03
CA GLY A 211 -20.94 -3.17 1.19
C GLY A 211 -21.97 -4.00 1.95
N TRP A 212 -22.29 -3.65 3.20
CA TRP A 212 -23.25 -4.37 4.01
C TRP A 212 -24.65 -4.37 3.39
N SER A 213 -25.18 -5.56 3.20
CA SER A 213 -26.52 -5.79 2.66
C SER A 213 -27.06 -7.12 3.17
N GLY A 214 -28.36 -7.35 3.00
CA GLY A 214 -28.98 -8.59 3.39
C GLY A 214 -30.35 -8.79 2.80
N SER A 215 -30.82 -10.03 2.85
CA SER A 215 -32.13 -10.45 2.39
C SER A 215 -32.83 -11.20 3.51
N THR A 216 -33.92 -10.66 4.01
CA THR A 216 -34.71 -11.26 5.08
C THR A 216 -36.15 -10.73 5.09
N VAL A 217 -37.06 -11.49 5.69
CA VAL A 217 -38.44 -11.07 5.98
C VAL A 217 -38.55 -10.43 7.36
N ALA A 218 -37.91 -11.03 8.38
CA ALA A 218 -38.07 -10.63 9.77
C ALA A 218 -36.80 -10.77 10.64
N GLY A 219 -35.69 -11.23 10.07
CA GLY A 219 -34.38 -11.25 10.72
C GLY A 219 -33.85 -9.84 10.89
N THR A 220 -33.14 -9.61 11.99
CA THR A 220 -32.48 -8.32 12.22
C THR A 220 -31.03 -8.53 12.60
N TYR A 221 -30.21 -7.56 12.24
CA TYR A 221 -28.87 -7.40 12.76
C TYR A 221 -28.70 -5.95 13.22
N ASP A 222 -28.16 -5.75 14.43
CA ASP A 222 -28.10 -4.44 15.09
C ASP A 222 -29.48 -3.78 15.26
N GLY A 223 -30.49 -4.59 15.60
CA GLY A 223 -31.86 -4.15 15.86
C GLY A 223 -32.69 -3.72 14.64
N VAL A 224 -32.12 -3.76 13.43
CA VAL A 224 -32.79 -3.39 12.18
C VAL A 224 -32.63 -4.46 11.10
N ALA A 225 -33.39 -4.35 10.01
CA ALA A 225 -33.19 -5.24 8.86
C ALA A 225 -31.77 -5.06 8.29
N PRO A 226 -31.08 -6.15 7.89
CA PRO A 226 -29.71 -6.14 7.38
C PRO A 226 -29.56 -5.46 5.99
N THR A 227 -30.61 -4.81 5.48
CA THR A 227 -30.51 -3.83 4.38
C THR A 227 -29.87 -2.51 4.84
N THR A 228 -29.69 -2.33 6.15
CA THR A 228 -29.02 -1.19 6.76
C THR A 228 -27.74 -1.67 7.44
N ALA A 229 -26.65 -0.96 7.21
CA ALA A 229 -25.35 -1.26 7.81
C ALA A 229 -25.40 -1.10 9.35
N PRO A 230 -24.79 -2.02 10.11
CA PRO A 230 -24.71 -1.92 11.56
C PRO A 230 -23.84 -0.73 11.98
N THR A 231 -24.12 -0.21 13.17
CA THR A 231 -23.40 0.92 13.77
C THR A 231 -22.96 0.66 15.20
N THR A 232 -23.73 -0.14 15.96
CA THR A 232 -23.39 -0.49 17.35
C THR A 232 -22.66 -1.83 17.41
N HIS A 233 -23.15 -2.83 16.68
CA HIS A 233 -22.59 -4.19 16.64
C HIS A 233 -21.92 -4.51 15.30
N SER A 234 -21.11 -3.58 14.80
CA SER A 234 -20.41 -3.69 13.51
C SER A 234 -19.46 -4.90 13.46
N PRO A 235 -19.15 -5.43 12.26
CA PRO A 235 -18.01 -6.31 12.07
C PRO A 235 -16.75 -5.72 12.70
N ILE A 236 -16.14 -6.48 13.60
CA ILE A 236 -14.85 -6.16 14.21
C ILE A 236 -13.77 -6.81 13.35
N LEU A 237 -12.76 -6.05 12.99
CA LEU A 237 -11.69 -6.50 12.09
C LEU A 237 -10.38 -6.65 12.86
N ASP A 238 -9.44 -7.38 12.27
CA ASP A 238 -8.11 -7.61 12.81
C ASP A 238 -7.09 -7.19 11.75
N ALA A 239 -6.19 -6.26 12.09
CA ALA A 239 -5.24 -5.67 11.16
C ALA A 239 -4.31 -6.74 10.52
N ILE A 240 -4.11 -7.87 11.20
CA ILE A 240 -3.30 -8.99 10.74
C ILE A 240 -4.17 -10.03 10.02
N GLY A 241 -5.31 -10.42 10.57
CA GLY A 241 -6.15 -11.50 10.09
C GLY A 241 -7.08 -11.13 8.92
N THR A 242 -7.51 -9.87 8.84
CA THR A 242 -8.43 -9.39 7.80
C THR A 242 -7.76 -9.37 6.42
N ILE A 243 -8.51 -9.82 5.42
CA ILE A 243 -8.11 -9.88 4.01
C ILE A 243 -9.15 -9.22 3.12
N GLU A 244 -8.77 -8.98 1.86
CA GLU A 244 -9.69 -8.52 0.81
C GLU A 244 -10.65 -9.65 0.44
N GLN A 245 -11.91 -9.56 0.87
CA GLN A 245 -12.90 -10.62 0.62
C GLN A 245 -14.33 -10.13 0.67
N ALA A 246 -15.17 -10.62 -0.25
CA ALA A 246 -16.61 -10.51 -0.12
C ALA A 246 -17.17 -11.74 0.63
N TRP A 247 -17.85 -11.49 1.73
CA TRP A 247 -18.43 -12.51 2.59
C TRP A 247 -19.92 -12.65 2.35
N THR A 248 -20.41 -13.88 2.36
CA THR A 248 -21.83 -14.21 2.34
C THR A 248 -22.15 -15.12 3.51
N ILE A 249 -23.01 -14.66 4.39
CA ILE A 249 -23.64 -15.45 5.44
C ILE A 249 -24.99 -15.92 4.92
N THR A 250 -25.27 -17.21 5.05
CA THR A 250 -26.54 -17.80 4.65
C THR A 250 -27.10 -18.62 5.81
N PHE A 251 -28.33 -18.31 6.21
CA PHE A 251 -29.04 -19.05 7.24
C PHE A 251 -29.45 -20.43 6.70
N SER A 252 -29.12 -21.49 7.43
CA SER A 252 -29.56 -22.84 7.14
C SER A 252 -30.89 -23.17 7.82
N ASP A 253 -31.17 -22.49 8.94
CA ASP A 253 -32.43 -22.51 9.67
C ASP A 253 -32.61 -21.21 10.45
N ALA A 254 -33.56 -21.15 11.39
CA ALA A 254 -33.84 -19.94 12.16
C ALA A 254 -32.71 -19.51 13.13
N ASN A 255 -31.78 -20.41 13.44
CA ASN A 255 -30.71 -20.17 14.43
C ASN A 255 -29.31 -20.33 13.86
N ASN A 256 -29.12 -21.18 12.85
CA ASN A 256 -27.81 -21.56 12.33
C ASN A 256 -27.55 -20.95 10.95
N PHE A 257 -26.29 -20.61 10.68
CA PHE A 257 -25.84 -20.08 9.40
C PHE A 257 -24.45 -20.60 9.03
N THR A 258 -24.10 -20.48 7.74
CA THR A 258 -22.77 -20.71 7.19
C THR A 258 -22.20 -19.43 6.62
N CYS A 259 -20.88 -19.25 6.66
CA CYS A 259 -20.20 -18.15 5.98
C CYS A 259 -19.32 -18.65 4.84
N VAL A 260 -19.37 -17.95 3.71
CA VAL A 260 -18.62 -18.22 2.48
C VAL A 260 -17.91 -16.95 2.05
N GLY A 261 -16.62 -17.04 1.76
CA GLY A 261 -15.86 -15.98 1.08
C GLY A 261 -15.80 -16.22 -0.43
N ASP A 262 -15.78 -15.16 -1.24
CA ASP A 262 -15.82 -15.27 -2.70
C ASP A 262 -14.60 -15.98 -3.31
N THR A 263 -13.44 -15.93 -2.65
CA THR A 263 -12.23 -16.68 -3.05
C THR A 263 -11.92 -17.90 -2.20
N LEU A 264 -12.38 -17.94 -0.93
CA LEU A 264 -12.04 -18.99 0.03
C LEU A 264 -13.05 -20.13 0.09
N GLY A 265 -14.27 -19.94 -0.41
CA GLY A 265 -15.37 -20.88 -0.16
C GLY A 265 -15.84 -20.83 1.29
N SER A 266 -16.36 -21.94 1.82
CA SER A 266 -16.88 -21.96 3.19
C SER A 266 -15.78 -21.89 4.23
N ILE A 267 -15.91 -20.94 5.16
CA ILE A 267 -14.95 -20.69 6.25
C ILE A 267 -15.51 -21.06 7.63
N GLY A 268 -16.68 -21.69 7.67
CA GLY A 268 -17.30 -22.19 8.91
C GLY A 268 -18.78 -21.91 9.00
N SER A 269 -19.35 -22.32 10.14
CA SER A 269 -20.74 -22.12 10.53
C SER A 269 -20.84 -21.48 11.90
N GLY A 270 -21.90 -20.71 12.11
CA GLY A 270 -22.21 -20.09 13.40
C GLY A 270 -23.69 -20.25 13.74
N ALA A 271 -24.04 -19.81 14.95
CA ALA A 271 -25.43 -19.73 15.37
C ALA A 271 -25.67 -18.42 16.13
N ILE A 272 -26.87 -17.87 16.01
CA ILE A 272 -27.23 -16.56 16.60
C ILE A 272 -27.13 -16.53 18.14
N SER A 273 -27.04 -17.70 18.78
CA SER A 273 -26.97 -17.87 20.24
C SER A 273 -25.68 -18.53 20.74
N ALA A 274 -24.72 -18.81 19.84
CA ALA A 274 -23.50 -19.56 20.18
C ALA A 274 -22.28 -18.67 20.50
N GLY A 275 -22.50 -17.38 20.77
CA GLY A 275 -21.43 -16.40 20.94
C GLY A 275 -20.98 -15.79 19.62
N ASP A 276 -19.92 -14.99 19.67
CA ASP A 276 -19.41 -14.26 18.52
C ASP A 276 -18.95 -15.22 17.41
N PHE A 277 -19.20 -14.85 16.16
CA PHE A 277 -18.72 -15.60 15.01
C PHE A 277 -17.40 -15.01 14.52
N SER A 278 -16.29 -15.69 14.87
CA SER A 278 -14.91 -15.28 14.59
C SER A 278 -14.16 -16.37 13.81
N PRO A 279 -14.44 -16.55 12.51
CA PRO A 279 -13.78 -17.58 11.71
C PRO A 279 -12.27 -17.33 11.59
N ASN A 280 -11.47 -18.36 11.88
CA ASN A 280 -10.01 -18.28 11.92
C ASN A 280 -9.38 -18.22 10.52
N ASN A 281 -8.49 -17.26 10.31
CA ASN A 281 -7.55 -17.22 9.22
C ASN A 281 -6.29 -18.02 9.60
N ALA A 282 -6.13 -19.20 9.01
CA ALA A 282 -5.03 -20.10 9.32
C ALA A 282 -3.64 -19.59 8.88
N ASP A 283 -3.58 -18.61 7.98
CA ASP A 283 -2.30 -18.03 7.55
C ASP A 283 -1.68 -17.14 8.64
N PHE A 284 -2.50 -16.61 9.54
CA PHE A 284 -2.07 -15.66 10.57
C PHE A 284 -2.43 -16.09 12.00
N ASP A 285 -3.21 -17.17 12.17
CA ASP A 285 -3.78 -17.59 13.46
C ASP A 285 -4.59 -16.47 14.15
N ARG A 286 -5.32 -15.70 13.34
CA ARG A 286 -6.15 -14.54 13.70
C ARG A 286 -7.50 -14.62 12.99
N PRO A 287 -8.58 -14.03 13.50
CA PRO A 287 -9.87 -14.06 12.80
C PRO A 287 -9.84 -13.26 11.48
N TYR A 288 -10.60 -13.70 10.47
CA TYR A 288 -10.84 -12.87 9.27
C TYR A 288 -11.61 -11.59 9.62
N PHE A 289 -12.60 -11.75 10.49
CA PHE A 289 -13.43 -10.74 11.10
C PHE A 289 -14.14 -11.40 12.30
N THR A 290 -14.76 -10.60 13.16
CA THR A 290 -15.64 -11.05 14.23
C THR A 290 -17.00 -10.38 14.10
N LEU A 291 -18.07 -11.17 14.06
CA LEU A 291 -19.45 -10.67 14.15
C LEU A 291 -19.97 -10.84 15.57
N PRO A 292 -20.25 -9.74 16.28
CA PRO A 292 -20.81 -9.79 17.63
C PRO A 292 -22.14 -10.54 17.70
N THR A 293 -22.26 -11.45 18.67
CA THR A 293 -23.50 -12.20 18.92
C THR A 293 -24.67 -11.29 19.30
N GLU A 294 -24.38 -10.15 19.91
CA GLU A 294 -25.36 -9.16 20.37
C GLU A 294 -26.07 -8.45 19.21
N GLY A 295 -25.48 -8.49 18.01
CA GLY A 295 -26.11 -7.95 16.82
C GLY A 295 -27.34 -8.74 16.38
N TRP A 296 -27.40 -10.05 16.65
CA TRP A 296 -28.49 -10.89 16.15
C TRP A 296 -29.83 -10.61 16.82
N GLY A 297 -30.88 -10.50 16.01
CA GLY A 297 -32.25 -10.41 16.49
C GLY A 297 -33.27 -10.87 15.44
N GLY A 298 -34.55 -10.62 15.74
CA GLY A 298 -35.64 -10.95 14.84
C GLY A 298 -35.86 -12.46 14.68
N THR A 299 -36.40 -12.87 13.54
CA THR A 299 -36.64 -14.28 13.21
C THR A 299 -36.13 -14.57 11.80
N TRP A 300 -35.13 -15.44 11.71
CA TRP A 300 -34.50 -15.81 10.45
C TRP A 300 -35.13 -17.06 9.83
N ALA A 301 -34.94 -17.23 8.53
CA ALA A 301 -35.38 -18.41 7.79
C ALA A 301 -34.26 -18.99 6.91
N PRO A 302 -34.32 -20.29 6.57
CA PRO A 302 -33.39 -20.89 5.61
C PRO A 302 -33.31 -20.09 4.31
N GLY A 303 -32.10 -19.80 3.83
CA GLY A 303 -31.83 -19.08 2.59
C GLY A 303 -31.77 -17.56 2.72
N GLU A 304 -32.08 -17.00 3.90
CA GLU A 304 -31.84 -15.58 4.18
C GLU A 304 -30.35 -15.29 4.34
N MET A 305 -29.92 -14.08 3.97
CA MET A 305 -28.50 -13.77 3.79
C MET A 305 -28.09 -12.41 4.35
N ILE A 306 -26.81 -12.31 4.70
CA ILE A 306 -26.08 -11.05 4.89
C ILE A 306 -24.82 -11.12 4.03
N THR A 307 -24.47 -10.01 3.37
CA THR A 307 -23.23 -9.86 2.60
C THR A 307 -22.51 -8.59 3.02
N PHE A 308 -21.18 -8.62 3.05
CA PHE A 308 -20.33 -7.45 3.26
C PHE A 308 -18.93 -7.74 2.72
N THR A 309 -18.14 -6.71 2.46
CA THR A 309 -16.74 -6.84 2.03
C THR A 309 -15.82 -6.41 3.16
N THR A 310 -14.71 -7.11 3.36
CA THR A 310 -13.61 -6.65 4.21
C THR A 310 -12.41 -6.25 3.35
N HIS A 311 -11.66 -5.28 3.85
CA HIS A 311 -10.43 -4.75 3.28
C HIS A 311 -9.32 -4.84 4.31
N PRO A 312 -8.12 -5.31 3.92
CA PRO A 312 -6.98 -5.44 4.84
C PRO A 312 -6.46 -4.06 5.26
N ALA A 313 -5.77 -4.00 6.40
CA ALA A 313 -4.97 -2.84 6.81
C ALA A 313 -3.71 -2.69 5.93
N ALA A 314 -3.89 -2.48 4.62
CA ALA A 314 -2.79 -2.41 3.67
C ALA A 314 -3.01 -1.43 2.51
N GLN A 315 -1.96 -0.69 2.17
CA GLN A 315 -1.89 0.16 0.98
C GLN A 315 -1.34 -0.64 -0.22
N PRO A 316 -2.12 -0.86 -1.29
CA PRO A 316 -1.63 -1.48 -2.51
C PRO A 316 -0.69 -0.52 -3.28
N LEU A 317 0.44 -1.06 -3.73
CA LEU A 317 1.47 -0.34 -4.47
C LEU A 317 1.95 -1.16 -5.65
N TRP A 318 1.95 -0.54 -6.82
CA TRP A 318 2.64 -1.05 -7.99
C TRP A 318 4.06 -0.53 -8.04
N TRP A 319 4.97 -1.44 -8.32
CA TRP A 319 6.37 -1.15 -8.54
C TRP A 319 6.67 -1.45 -10.00
N LYS A 320 7.30 -0.51 -10.71
CA LYS A 320 7.72 -0.64 -12.10
C LYS A 320 9.23 -0.55 -12.15
N ARG A 321 9.90 -1.62 -12.59
CA ARG A 321 11.34 -1.61 -12.87
C ARG A 321 11.56 -1.47 -14.37
N VAL A 322 12.38 -0.51 -14.76
CA VAL A 322 12.80 -0.29 -16.14
C VAL A 322 14.30 -0.56 -16.24
N VAL A 323 14.66 -1.56 -17.04
CA VAL A 323 16.04 -1.85 -17.43
C VAL A 323 16.25 -1.28 -18.84
N PRO A 324 17.08 -0.25 -19.03
CA PRO A 324 17.33 0.28 -20.36
C PRO A 324 18.15 -0.69 -21.22
N PRO A 325 18.04 -0.63 -22.57
CA PRO A 325 18.88 -1.40 -23.46
C PRO A 325 20.36 -1.08 -23.26
N GLY A 326 21.19 -2.11 -23.15
CA GLY A 326 22.63 -1.98 -22.91
C GLY A 326 23.02 -1.81 -21.43
N ALA A 327 22.08 -1.95 -20.49
CA ALA A 327 22.35 -1.85 -19.06
C ALA A 327 23.51 -2.77 -18.62
N ASN A 328 24.37 -2.25 -17.75
CA ASN A 328 25.47 -2.99 -17.14
C ASN A 328 24.96 -4.04 -16.15
N SER A 329 25.81 -5.04 -15.88
CA SER A 329 25.51 -6.00 -14.82
C SER A 329 25.98 -5.43 -13.49
N LEU A 330 25.09 -5.36 -12.50
CA LEU A 330 25.44 -5.02 -11.13
C LEU A 330 24.98 -6.13 -10.18
N SER A 331 25.87 -6.59 -9.30
CA SER A 331 25.58 -7.71 -8.39
C SER A 331 24.96 -7.28 -7.07
N ALA A 332 25.24 -6.05 -6.64
CA ALA A 332 24.74 -5.44 -5.41
C ALA A 332 23.70 -4.35 -5.69
N ASP A 333 22.88 -4.59 -6.71
CA ASP A 333 21.78 -3.70 -7.05
C ASP A 333 20.63 -3.84 -6.03
N LYS A 334 20.03 -2.72 -5.65
CA LYS A 334 19.02 -2.63 -4.60
C LYS A 334 18.21 -1.35 -4.74
N VAL A 335 16.94 -1.40 -4.32
CA VAL A 335 16.10 -0.22 -4.11
C VAL A 335 15.63 -0.23 -2.66
N VAL A 336 15.51 0.94 -2.05
CA VAL A 336 14.90 1.09 -0.72
C VAL A 336 13.64 1.92 -0.88
N VAL A 337 12.50 1.33 -0.51
CA VAL A 337 11.20 2.02 -0.43
C VAL A 337 10.81 2.07 1.03
N ALA A 338 10.36 3.24 1.46
CA ALA A 338 10.09 3.52 2.85
C ALA A 338 8.69 4.09 3.03
N ILE A 339 8.19 3.99 4.26
CA ILE A 339 6.97 4.62 4.71
C ILE A 339 7.25 5.37 6.02
N THR A 340 6.58 6.50 6.20
CA THR A 340 6.42 7.16 7.49
C THR A 340 4.95 7.49 7.73
N GLY A 341 4.54 7.64 8.98
CA GLY A 341 3.19 8.00 9.37
C GLY A 341 3.08 8.10 10.89
N GLU A 342 1.88 8.36 11.38
CA GLU A 342 1.59 8.48 12.81
C GLU A 342 0.67 7.34 13.28
N SER A 343 0.82 6.89 14.53
CA SER A 343 -0.12 5.93 15.11
C SER A 343 -1.31 6.66 15.74
N ALA A 344 -2.52 6.15 15.52
CA ALA A 344 -3.73 6.58 16.22
C ALA A 344 -3.70 6.25 17.72
#